data_AF-A0A2G6GME9-F1
#
_entry.id   AF-A0A2G6GME9-F1
#
_cell.length_a   1.000
_cell.length_b   1.000
_cell.length_c   1.000
_cell.angle_alpha   90.00
_cell.angle_beta   90.00
_cell.angle_gamma   90.00
#
_symmetry.space_group_name_H-M   'P 1'
#
loop_
_entity.id
_entity.type
_entity.pdbx_description
1 polymer ?
#
loop_
_entity_poly.entity_id
_entity_poly.type
_entity_poly.pdbx_seq_one_letter_code
_entity_poly.pdbx_strand_id
1 'polypeptide(L)'
;MDISKIIFLAVGIILVFLLVKVINKVFKMIILLGLIALAAVYGFFYFNKINNISDLHEKYCANISDRNDSLTCFYIVAPLEEELHTQYSENALKEMSSEKFMVALSRAVIARSSEISTNLKKNNAYELLTNFKKEVGGLDSLLRKDNQ
;
A
#
# COMPACT_ATOMS: atom_id res chain seq x y z
N MET A 1 -68.02 7.07 5.51
CA MET A 1 -66.88 6.83 4.61
C MET A 1 -67.13 5.50 3.94
N ASP A 2 -67.19 5.48 2.61
CA ASP A 2 -67.56 4.26 1.86
C ASP A 2 -66.49 3.18 2.04
N ILE A 3 -66.92 1.92 2.21
CA ILE A 3 -66.04 0.77 2.40
C ILE A 3 -64.95 0.69 1.32
N SER A 4 -65.30 1.07 0.09
CA SER A 4 -64.37 1.14 -1.05
C SER A 4 -63.18 2.08 -0.78
N LYS A 5 -63.42 3.25 -0.16
CA LYS A 5 -62.36 4.22 0.18
C LYS A 5 -61.42 3.69 1.26
N ILE A 6 -61.94 2.92 2.21
CA ILE A 6 -61.14 2.25 3.25
C ILE A 6 -60.22 1.19 2.62
N ILE A 7 -60.75 0.40 1.68
CA ILE A 7 -59.98 -0.63 0.97
C ILE A 7 -58.86 0.02 0.12
N PHE A 8 -59.16 1.07 -0.64
CA PHE A 8 -58.14 1.78 -1.43
C PHE A 8 -57.04 2.39 -0.55
N LEU A 9 -57.39 2.94 0.62
CA LEU A 9 -56.41 3.47 1.57
C LEU A 9 -55.48 2.35 2.09
N ALA A 10 -56.04 1.21 2.48
CA ALA A 10 -55.28 0.07 2.99
C ALA A 10 -54.30 -0.50 1.95
N VAL A 11 -54.77 -0.68 0.70
CA VAL A 11 -53.93 -1.13 -0.41
C VAL A 11 -52.81 -0.13 -0.71
N GLY A 12 -53.12 1.18 -0.67
CA GLY A 12 -52.13 2.24 -0.84
C GLY A 12 -51.01 2.19 0.21
N ILE A 13 -51.36 1.99 1.48
CA ILE A 13 -50.38 1.88 2.58
C ILE A 13 -49.47 0.66 2.38
N ILE A 14 -50.03 -0.48 1.97
CA ILE A 14 -49.26 -1.71 1.70
C ILE A 14 -48.28 -1.49 0.54
N LEU A 15 -48.72 -0.84 -0.54
CA LEU A 15 -47.87 -0.51 -1.68
C LEU A 15 -46.71 0.42 -1.29
N VAL A 16 -46.99 1.47 -0.52
CA VAL A 16 -45.97 2.39 -0.01
C VAL A 16 -44.97 1.64 0.87
N PHE A 17 -45.44 0.76 1.76
CA PHE A 17 -44.56 -0.05 2.61
C PHE A 17 -43.63 -0.97 1.79
N LEU A 18 -44.15 -1.60 0.73
CA LEU A 18 -43.33 -2.42 -0.18
C LEU A 18 -42.28 -1.58 -0.91
N LEU A 19 -42.65 -0.38 -1.40
CA LEU A 19 -41.71 0.53 -2.05
C LEU A 19 -40.59 0.97 -1.11
N VAL A 20 -40.94 1.36 0.13
CA VAL A 20 -39.94 1.73 1.16
C VAL A 20 -38.99 0.57 1.45
N LYS A 21 -39.49 -0.66 1.52
CA LYS A 21 -38.67 -1.86 1.76
C LYS A 21 -37.69 -2.12 0.62
N VAL A 22 -38.12 -1.94 -0.64
CA VAL A 22 -37.26 -2.10 -1.82
C VAL A 22 -36.20 -1.00 -1.87
N ILE A 23 -36.60 0.27 -1.66
CA ILE A 23 -35.67 1.41 -1.63
C ILE A 23 -34.58 1.20 -0.58
N ASN A 24 -34.96 0.78 0.63
CA ASN A 24 -34.01 0.56 1.71
C ASN A 24 -33.03 -0.60 1.39
N LYS A 25 -33.48 -1.63 0.68
CA LYS A 25 -32.62 -2.73 0.22
C LYS A 25 -31.61 -2.24 -0.84
N VAL A 26 -32.06 -1.47 -1.82
CA VAL A 26 -31.21 -0.90 -2.87
C VAL A 26 -30.20 0.08 -2.27
N PHE A 27 -30.64 0.94 -1.35
CA PHE A 27 -29.77 1.90 -0.67
C PHE A 27 -28.64 1.23 0.10
N LYS A 28 -28.92 0.16 0.85
CA LYS A 28 -27.89 -0.64 1.53
C LYS A 28 -26.89 -1.26 0.55
N MET A 29 -27.37 -1.73 -0.60
CA MET A 29 -26.50 -2.31 -1.64
C MET A 29 -25.57 -1.26 -2.26
N ILE A 30 -26.08 -0.05 -2.51
CA ILE A 30 -25.28 1.07 -3.02
C ILE A 30 -24.20 1.47 -2.00
N ILE A 31 -24.55 1.60 -0.72
CA ILE A 31 -23.57 1.91 0.34
C ILE A 31 -22.48 0.84 0.39
N LEU A 32 -22.84 -0.45 0.35
CA LEU A 32 -21.87 -1.54 0.39
C LEU A 32 -20.90 -1.48 -0.80
N LEU A 33 -21.41 -1.26 -2.01
CA LEU A 33 -20.58 -1.10 -3.20
C LEU A 33 -19.67 0.14 -3.10
N GLY A 34 -20.17 1.24 -2.56
CA GLY A 34 -19.38 2.45 -2.31
C GLY A 34 -18.24 2.20 -1.33
N LEU A 35 -18.49 1.44 -0.25
CA LEU A 35 -17.45 1.06 0.72
C LEU A 35 -16.38 0.14 0.10
N ILE A 36 -16.78 -0.81 -0.74
CA ILE A 36 -15.84 -1.69 -1.45
C ILE A 36 -14.98 -0.87 -2.41
N ALA A 37 -15.58 0.05 -3.18
CA ALA A 37 -14.85 0.93 -4.08
C ALA A 37 -13.87 1.85 -3.33
N LEU A 38 -14.30 2.44 -2.21
CA LEU A 38 -13.44 3.24 -1.35
C LEU A 38 -12.29 2.42 -0.78
N ALA A 39 -12.55 1.21 -0.30
CA ALA A 39 -11.50 0.32 0.19
C ALA A 39 -10.52 -0.09 -0.92
N ALA A 40 -11.00 -0.30 -2.15
CA ALA A 40 -10.17 -0.62 -3.30
C ALA A 40 -9.29 0.58 -3.72
N VAL A 41 -9.85 1.80 -3.75
CA VAL A 41 -9.11 3.03 -4.04
C VAL A 41 -8.11 3.34 -2.93
N TYR A 42 -8.52 3.25 -1.68
CA TYR A 42 -7.64 3.43 -0.53
C TYR A 42 -6.52 2.38 -0.52
N GLY A 43 -6.85 1.12 -0.79
CA GLY A 43 -5.87 0.06 -1.00
C GLY A 43 -4.90 0.41 -2.12
N PHE A 44 -5.40 0.80 -3.29
CA PHE A 44 -4.56 1.19 -4.43
C PHE A 44 -3.60 2.35 -4.11
N PHE A 45 -4.06 3.39 -3.42
CA PHE A 45 -3.21 4.51 -3.00
C PHE A 45 -2.26 4.16 -1.86
N TYR A 46 -2.67 3.36 -0.89
CA TYR A 46 -1.79 2.92 0.21
C TYR A 46 -0.73 1.93 -0.29
N PHE A 47 -1.08 1.15 -1.31
CA PHE A 47 -0.17 0.31 -2.08
C PHE A 47 0.46 1.08 -3.25
N ASN A 48 0.50 2.43 -3.25
CA ASN A 48 1.42 3.12 -4.15
C ASN A 48 2.82 2.63 -3.81
N LYS A 49 3.25 1.68 -4.64
CA LYS A 49 4.51 0.98 -4.53
C LYS A 49 5.59 2.02 -4.65
N ILE A 50 6.65 1.81 -3.88
CA ILE A 50 7.92 2.45 -4.16
C ILE A 50 8.30 2.02 -5.58
N ASN A 51 8.15 2.92 -6.54
CA ASN A 51 8.35 2.62 -7.96
C ASN A 51 9.71 3.12 -8.45
N ASN A 52 10.31 4.03 -7.71
CA ASN A 52 11.60 4.61 -7.98
C ASN A 52 12.31 4.98 -6.66
N ILE A 53 13.54 5.45 -6.80
CA ILE A 53 14.41 5.80 -5.66
C ILE A 53 13.92 7.04 -4.90
N SER A 54 13.28 8.00 -5.58
CA SER A 54 12.69 9.19 -4.97
C SER A 54 11.53 8.82 -4.05
N ASP A 55 10.68 7.86 -4.45
CA ASP A 55 9.58 7.39 -3.60
C ASP A 55 10.11 6.72 -2.33
N LEU A 56 11.24 6.00 -2.43
CA LEU A 56 11.90 5.34 -1.30
C LEU A 56 12.44 6.40 -0.32
N HIS A 57 13.09 7.42 -0.86
CA HIS A 57 13.65 8.53 -0.09
C HIS A 57 12.55 9.37 0.56
N GLU A 58 11.51 9.76 -0.19
CA GLU A 58 10.39 10.53 0.34
C GLU A 58 9.67 9.77 1.46
N LYS A 59 9.45 8.46 1.31
CA LYS A 59 8.74 7.68 2.33
C LYS A 59 9.53 7.52 3.63
N TYR A 60 10.83 7.25 3.55
CA TYR A 60 11.62 6.84 4.72
C TYR A 60 12.58 7.94 5.23
N CYS A 61 12.79 9.01 4.48
CA CYS A 61 13.69 10.12 4.84
C CYS A 61 12.96 11.47 5.05
N ALA A 62 11.62 11.54 4.89
CA ALA A 62 10.89 12.81 5.05
C ALA A 62 10.94 13.40 6.46
N ASN A 63 10.99 12.57 7.51
CA ASN A 63 11.01 13.03 8.90
C ASN A 63 12.22 12.53 9.69
N ILE A 64 13.38 13.11 9.42
CA ILE A 64 14.64 12.75 10.11
C ILE A 64 14.61 13.05 11.63
N SER A 65 13.63 13.84 12.11
CA SER A 65 13.47 14.07 13.55
C SER A 65 12.89 12.87 14.27
N ASP A 66 12.17 11.98 13.57
CA ASP A 66 11.75 10.70 14.12
C ASP A 66 12.93 9.71 14.11
N ARG A 67 13.12 9.01 15.23
CA ARG A 67 14.25 8.09 15.40
C ARG A 67 14.18 6.93 14.42
N ASN A 68 13.00 6.36 14.18
CA ASN A 68 12.86 5.19 13.32
C ASN A 68 13.02 5.57 11.85
N ASP A 69 12.46 6.71 11.44
CA ASP A 69 12.63 7.24 10.09
C ASP A 69 14.10 7.59 9.83
N SER A 70 14.77 8.26 10.79
CA SER A 70 16.20 8.55 10.68
C SER A 70 17.06 7.29 10.54
N LEU A 71 16.85 6.28 11.40
CA LEU A 71 17.58 5.02 11.32
C LEU A 71 17.30 4.26 10.02
N THR A 72 16.05 4.27 9.55
CA THR A 72 15.67 3.63 8.29
C THR A 72 16.31 4.36 7.10
N CYS A 73 16.28 5.69 7.10
CA CYS A 73 16.91 6.50 6.07
C CYS A 73 18.42 6.25 5.98
N PHE A 74 19.14 6.40 7.10
CA PHE A 74 20.61 6.34 7.10
C PHE A 74 21.18 4.92 7.00
N TYR A 75 20.51 3.93 7.57
CA TYR A 75 21.05 2.57 7.65
C TYR A 75 20.38 1.57 6.73
N ILE A 76 19.27 1.93 6.06
CA ILE A 76 18.64 1.10 5.04
C ILE A 76 18.64 1.84 3.70
N VAL A 77 17.99 2.99 3.60
CA VAL A 77 17.77 3.65 2.30
C VAL A 77 19.07 4.16 1.69
N ALA A 78 19.89 4.92 2.41
CA ALA A 78 21.11 5.50 1.87
C ALA A 78 22.12 4.43 1.35
N PRO A 79 22.39 3.32 2.06
CA PRO A 79 23.24 2.25 1.51
C PRO A 79 22.66 1.58 0.26
N LEU A 80 21.33 1.45 0.17
CA LEU A 80 20.67 0.89 -1.00
C LEU A 80 20.71 1.86 -2.19
N GLU A 81 20.57 3.14 -1.92
CA GLU A 81 20.65 4.19 -2.93
C GLU A 81 22.06 4.27 -3.52
N GLU A 82 23.09 4.23 -2.68
CA GLU A 82 24.48 4.12 -3.13
C GLU A 82 24.68 2.89 -4.02
N GLU A 83 24.20 1.72 -3.59
CA GLU A 83 24.31 0.47 -4.35
C GLU A 83 23.55 0.49 -5.69
N LEU A 84 22.41 1.19 -5.77
CA LEU A 84 21.68 1.36 -7.02
C LEU A 84 22.43 2.30 -7.96
N HIS A 85 23.04 3.38 -7.44
CA HIS A 85 23.80 4.34 -8.24
C HIS A 85 25.15 3.81 -8.72
N THR A 86 25.75 2.81 -8.05
CA THR A 86 26.95 2.13 -8.59
C THR A 86 26.63 1.27 -9.81
N GLN A 87 25.40 0.75 -9.90
CA GLN A 87 24.97 -0.17 -10.96
C GLN A 87 24.22 0.52 -12.10
N TYR A 88 23.53 1.62 -11.83
CA TYR A 88 22.67 2.31 -12.77
C TYR A 88 22.90 3.82 -12.74
N SER A 89 22.89 4.46 -13.91
CA SER A 89 22.89 5.91 -13.99
C SER A 89 21.57 6.48 -13.47
N GLU A 90 21.58 7.74 -13.05
CA GLU A 90 20.38 8.42 -12.53
C GLU A 90 19.24 8.43 -13.56
N ASN A 91 19.54 8.64 -14.84
CA ASN A 91 18.55 8.57 -15.91
C ASN A 91 17.98 7.15 -16.08
N ALA A 92 18.84 6.12 -15.98
CA ALA A 92 18.38 4.73 -16.07
C ALA A 92 17.47 4.34 -14.91
N LEU A 93 17.72 4.86 -13.70
CA LEU A 93 16.85 4.67 -12.54
C LEU A 93 15.50 5.38 -12.69
N LYS A 94 15.49 6.59 -13.27
CA LYS A 94 14.24 7.36 -13.53
C LYS A 94 13.37 6.73 -14.60
N GLU A 95 13.98 6.17 -15.65
CA GLU A 95 13.28 5.52 -16.75
C GLU A 95 12.97 4.03 -16.48
N MET A 96 13.44 3.49 -15.35
CA MET A 96 13.25 2.09 -14.99
C MET A 96 11.77 1.79 -14.73
N SER A 97 11.26 0.68 -15.30
CA SER A 97 9.93 0.20 -14.92
C SER A 97 9.94 -0.24 -13.45
N SER A 98 8.81 -0.04 -12.77
CA SER A 98 8.62 -0.44 -11.36
C SER A 98 9.05 -1.89 -11.10
N GLU A 99 8.73 -2.84 -12.00
CA GLU A 99 9.16 -4.24 -11.86
C GLU A 99 10.68 -4.40 -11.88
N LYS A 100 11.37 -3.75 -12.81
CA LYS A 100 12.84 -3.79 -12.89
C LYS A 100 13.47 -3.10 -11.69
N PHE A 101 12.89 -1.99 -11.23
CA PHE A 101 13.34 -1.29 -10.04
C PHE A 101 13.24 -2.18 -8.80
N MET A 102 12.13 -2.90 -8.63
CA MET A 102 11.96 -3.84 -7.52
C MET A 102 12.99 -4.97 -7.54
N VAL A 103 13.36 -5.48 -8.72
CA VAL A 103 14.43 -6.48 -8.85
C VAL A 103 15.78 -5.88 -8.49
N ALA A 104 16.11 -4.69 -9.00
CA ALA A 104 17.35 -3.99 -8.69
C ALA A 104 17.48 -3.68 -7.19
N LEU A 105 16.40 -3.16 -6.59
CA LEU A 105 16.31 -2.90 -5.15
C LEU A 105 16.46 -4.19 -4.34
N SER A 106 15.86 -5.29 -4.79
CA SER A 106 16.04 -6.59 -4.16
C SER A 106 17.49 -7.03 -4.14
N ARG A 107 18.21 -6.86 -5.25
CA ARG A 107 19.64 -7.19 -5.34
C ARG A 107 20.49 -6.28 -4.46
N ALA A 108 20.19 -4.98 -4.44
CA ALA A 108 20.86 -4.02 -3.55
C ALA A 108 20.71 -4.42 -2.07
N VAL A 109 19.50 -4.87 -1.67
CA VAL A 109 19.26 -5.37 -0.30
C VAL A 109 20.08 -6.60 0.04
N ILE A 110 20.30 -7.53 -0.90
CA ILE A 110 21.22 -8.66 -0.68
C ILE A 110 22.64 -8.16 -0.51
N ALA A 111 23.11 -7.33 -1.45
CA ALA A 111 24.48 -6.85 -1.52
C ALA A 111 24.88 -6.12 -0.23
N ARG A 112 23.99 -5.28 0.30
CA ARG A 112 24.21 -4.50 1.52
C ARG A 112 23.66 -5.15 2.79
N SER A 113 23.14 -6.36 2.72
CA SER A 113 22.46 -7.03 3.85
C SER A 113 23.30 -7.11 5.12
N SER A 114 24.60 -7.43 4.99
CA SER A 114 25.54 -7.56 6.11
C SER A 114 25.78 -6.21 6.80
N GLU A 115 26.02 -5.17 6.00
CA GLU A 115 26.25 -3.80 6.47
C GLU A 115 25.01 -3.25 7.19
N ILE A 116 23.86 -3.31 6.51
CA ILE A 116 22.55 -2.87 7.04
C ILE A 116 22.23 -3.58 8.36
N SER A 117 22.37 -4.90 8.38
CA SER A 117 22.08 -5.70 9.58
C SER A 117 23.02 -5.36 10.74
N THR A 118 24.30 -5.13 10.46
CA THR A 118 25.29 -4.78 11.48
C THR A 118 25.01 -3.41 12.08
N ASN A 119 24.72 -2.41 11.26
CA ASN A 119 24.43 -1.05 11.70
C ASN A 119 23.11 -0.96 12.49
N LEU A 120 22.06 -1.67 12.06
CA LEU A 120 20.80 -1.70 12.78
C LEU A 120 20.90 -2.47 14.11
N LYS A 121 21.68 -3.56 14.18
CA LYS A 121 21.94 -4.27 15.44
C LYS A 121 22.68 -3.40 16.45
N LYS A 122 23.71 -2.65 16.01
CA LYS A 122 24.43 -1.69 16.87
C LYS A 122 23.50 -0.63 17.47
N ASN A 123 22.43 -0.28 16.76
CA ASN A 123 21.45 0.72 17.19
C ASN A 123 20.20 0.13 17.87
N ASN A 124 20.17 -1.18 18.13
CA ASN A 124 19.00 -1.91 18.67
C ASN A 124 17.72 -1.74 17.82
N ALA A 125 17.85 -1.69 16.50
CA ALA A 125 16.78 -1.35 15.58
C ALA A 125 16.62 -2.36 14.43
N TYR A 126 16.99 -3.63 14.66
CA TYR A 126 16.93 -4.67 13.64
C TYR A 126 15.51 -4.93 13.10
N GLU A 127 14.49 -4.71 13.93
CA GLU A 127 13.08 -4.79 13.54
C GLU A 127 12.70 -3.87 12.37
N LEU A 128 13.41 -2.73 12.21
CA LEU A 128 13.19 -1.81 11.09
C LEU A 128 13.50 -2.47 9.74
N LEU A 129 14.49 -3.37 9.67
CA LEU A 129 14.78 -4.11 8.45
C LEU A 129 13.66 -5.08 8.09
N THR A 130 13.06 -5.73 9.10
CA THR A 130 11.92 -6.62 8.89
C THR A 130 10.70 -5.86 8.41
N ASN A 131 10.42 -4.70 9.02
CA ASN A 131 9.31 -3.84 8.62
C ASN A 131 9.51 -3.30 7.20
N PHE A 132 10.71 -2.81 6.88
CA PHE A 132 11.08 -2.35 5.55
C PHE A 132 10.81 -3.42 4.48
N LYS A 133 11.32 -4.65 4.67
CA LYS A 133 11.12 -5.74 3.71
C LYS A 133 9.64 -6.10 3.51
N LYS A 134 8.86 -6.07 4.59
CA LYS A 134 7.42 -6.37 4.55
C LYS A 134 6.65 -5.28 3.80
N GLU A 135 6.96 -4.03 4.06
CA GLU A 135 6.28 -2.88 3.45
C GLU A 135 6.63 -2.68 1.99
N VAL A 136 7.90 -2.88 1.62
CA VAL A 136 8.36 -2.75 0.24
C VAL A 136 7.79 -3.86 -0.63
N GLY A 137 7.35 -4.99 -0.03
CA GLY A 137 6.46 -5.96 -0.68
C GLY A 137 7.07 -6.61 -1.92
N GLY A 138 7.63 -7.82 -1.77
CA GLY A 138 8.12 -8.62 -2.89
C GLY A 138 9.62 -8.88 -2.88
N LEU A 139 10.38 -8.23 -1.99
CA LEU A 139 11.79 -8.53 -1.73
C LEU A 139 11.98 -10.04 -1.47
N ASP A 140 11.32 -10.59 -0.46
CA ASP A 140 11.51 -12.02 -0.11
C ASP A 140 11.02 -13.00 -1.21
N SER A 141 10.05 -12.61 -2.04
CA SER A 141 9.60 -13.44 -3.17
C SER A 141 10.51 -13.37 -4.40
N LEU A 142 11.19 -12.24 -4.62
CA LEU A 142 12.12 -12.05 -5.74
C LEU A 142 13.46 -12.72 -5.48
N LEU A 143 13.92 -12.73 -4.22
CA LEU A 143 15.11 -13.47 -3.77
C LEU A 143 15.01 -15.00 -4.00
N ARG A 144 13.79 -15.51 -4.13
CA ARG A 144 13.53 -16.94 -4.32
C ARG A 144 13.48 -17.35 -5.80
N LYS A 145 13.29 -16.39 -6.73
CA LYS A 145 13.23 -16.64 -8.18
C LYS A 145 14.60 -16.63 -8.86
N ASP A 146 15.57 -15.87 -8.38
CA ASP A 146 16.94 -15.83 -8.95
C ASP A 146 17.79 -17.09 -8.59
N ASN A 147 17.25 -18.01 -7.77
CA ASN A 147 17.90 -19.28 -7.38
C ASN A 147 17.28 -20.52 -8.06
N GLN A 148 16.47 -20.35 -9.10
CA GLN A 148 15.96 -21.42 -9.99
C GLN A 148 16.42 -21.18 -11.42
#